data_AF-A0A9W7NIM1-F1
#
_entry.id   AF-A0A9W7NIM1-F1
#
_cell.length_a   1.000
_cell.length_b   1.000
_cell.length_c   1.000
_cell.angle_alpha   90.00
_cell.angle_beta   90.00
_cell.angle_gamma   90.00
#
_symmetry.space_group_name_H-M   'P 1'
#
loop_
_entity.id
_entity.type
_entity.pdbx_description
1 polymer ?
#
loop_
_entity_poly.entity_id
_entity_poly.type
_entity_poly.pdbx_seq_one_letter_code
_entity_poly.pdbx_strand_id
1 'polypeptide(L)'
;MPFHHPARARSLAALVLAGSMVGALAGAAHAATADRNPSPAPQGTVQSAPAAAPDAAPTAAPTAKVTGFRSARFGMSADEVTKAITKDFKIAGNDIRRETNATERTTSLIVKVDDLQTGAGPAAIAYILGHSTQKLFQVNILWGGAVNPKIDPNALVGAANALRNYFVAQGYRQEGMLLNAPVGDGSQVVVFRGTDAQGRMSLLTLSVPPKPSDDTPALPPSLQLSYIEKPNEPDVFKIEKGF
;
A
#
# COMPACT_ATOMS: atom_id res chain seq x y z
N MET A 1 -48.37 -26.77 5.55
CA MET A 1 -47.21 -26.97 4.66
C MET A 1 -46.61 -25.60 4.35
N PRO A 2 -45.31 -25.39 4.61
CA PRO A 2 -44.73 -24.05 4.71
C PRO A 2 -44.31 -23.50 3.34
N PHE A 3 -44.55 -22.20 3.14
CA PHE A 3 -44.12 -21.44 1.98
C PHE A 3 -42.61 -21.17 2.03
N HIS A 4 -41.86 -21.73 1.10
CA HIS A 4 -40.46 -21.37 0.85
C HIS A 4 -40.39 -19.94 0.30
N HIS A 5 -39.82 -19.02 1.08
CA HIS A 5 -39.35 -17.74 0.58
C HIS A 5 -37.96 -17.94 -0.07
N PRO A 6 -37.71 -17.45 -1.30
CA PRO A 6 -36.37 -17.43 -1.85
C PRO A 6 -35.53 -16.38 -1.09
N ALA A 7 -34.32 -16.80 -0.70
CA ALA A 7 -33.33 -15.95 -0.06
C ALA A 7 -33.00 -14.76 -0.98
N ARG A 8 -33.31 -13.54 -0.54
CA ARG A 8 -32.84 -12.31 -1.18
C ARG A 8 -31.32 -12.29 -1.13
N ALA A 9 -30.69 -12.37 -2.30
CA ALA A 9 -29.29 -12.05 -2.48
C ALA A 9 -29.04 -10.64 -1.91
N ARG A 10 -28.23 -10.56 -0.84
CA ARG A 10 -27.79 -9.29 -0.27
C ARG A 10 -26.80 -8.67 -1.25
N SER A 11 -27.23 -7.64 -1.98
CA SER A 11 -26.31 -6.78 -2.74
C SER A 11 -25.29 -6.19 -1.78
N LEU A 12 -24.04 -6.65 -1.87
CA LEU A 12 -22.88 -5.97 -1.31
C LEU A 12 -22.67 -4.70 -2.12
N ALA A 13 -22.80 -3.55 -1.47
CA ALA A 13 -22.57 -2.23 -2.03
C ALA A 13 -21.22 -2.14 -2.76
N ALA A 14 -21.19 -1.37 -3.85
CA ALA A 14 -19.99 -1.16 -4.66
C ALA A 14 -18.82 -0.65 -3.81
N LEU A 15 -17.67 -1.32 -3.93
CA LEU A 15 -16.44 -0.94 -3.25
C LEU A 15 -15.76 0.15 -4.09
N VAL A 16 -16.19 1.39 -3.91
CA VAL A 16 -15.54 2.55 -4.55
C VAL A 16 -14.25 2.86 -3.78
N LEU A 17 -13.13 2.30 -4.22
CA LEU A 17 -11.80 2.66 -3.75
C LEU A 17 -11.38 3.96 -4.45
N ALA A 18 -11.82 5.10 -3.91
CA ALA A 18 -11.44 6.42 -4.42
C ALA A 18 -9.91 6.63 -4.25
N GLY A 19 -9.22 6.97 -5.34
CA GLY A 19 -7.80 7.33 -5.32
C GLY A 19 -7.61 8.76 -4.79
N SER A 20 -7.08 8.90 -3.58
CA SER A 20 -6.68 10.22 -3.03
C SER A 20 -5.30 10.63 -3.55
N MET A 21 -5.23 11.67 -4.37
CA MET A 21 -3.96 12.35 -4.71
C MET A 21 -3.53 13.26 -3.54
N VAL A 22 -2.33 13.05 -3.00
CA VAL A 22 -1.72 13.95 -2.00
C VAL A 22 -0.57 14.71 -2.66
N GLY A 23 -0.77 16.02 -2.81
CA GLY A 23 0.21 16.98 -3.31
C GLY A 23 1.42 17.14 -2.40
N ALA A 24 2.59 17.37 -3.00
CA ALA A 24 3.86 17.55 -2.32
C ALA A 24 4.09 19.02 -1.95
N LEU A 25 4.49 19.29 -0.70
CA LEU A 25 5.10 20.55 -0.27
C LEU A 25 6.57 20.29 0.05
N ALA A 26 7.45 21.07 -0.56
CA ALA A 26 8.91 20.97 -0.48
C ALA A 26 9.52 22.18 0.26
N GLY A 27 10.66 21.95 0.92
CA GLY A 27 11.63 22.97 1.38
C GLY A 27 11.42 23.44 2.82
N ALA A 28 12.43 23.64 3.66
CA ALA A 28 13.87 23.83 3.43
C ALA A 28 14.70 23.43 4.67
N ALA A 29 15.92 22.94 4.43
CA ALA A 29 16.95 22.73 5.43
C ALA A 29 17.70 24.05 5.75
N HIS A 30 18.13 24.22 6.99
CA HIS A 30 19.16 25.20 7.38
C HIS A 30 20.36 24.45 7.96
N ALA A 31 21.54 24.84 7.50
CA ALA A 31 22.84 24.33 7.89
C ALA A 31 23.58 25.27 8.86
N ALA A 32 24.70 24.77 9.37
CA ALA A 32 25.80 25.44 10.08
C ALA A 32 25.60 25.62 11.61
N THR A 33 26.58 25.38 12.48
CA THR A 33 28.02 25.67 12.40
C THR A 33 28.84 24.74 13.31
N ALA A 34 30.11 24.56 12.93
CA ALA A 34 31.19 24.00 13.75
C ALA A 34 31.82 25.11 14.62
N ASP A 35 32.35 24.77 15.81
CA ASP A 35 33.76 25.00 16.19
C ASP A 35 34.05 24.51 17.62
N ARG A 36 35.24 23.90 17.82
CA ARG A 36 36.17 24.04 18.98
C ARG A 36 37.11 22.84 19.19
N ASN A 37 38.31 22.96 18.61
CA ASN A 37 39.64 22.93 19.26
C ASN A 37 40.16 21.66 20.02
N PRO A 38 41.46 21.53 20.36
CA PRO A 38 42.34 20.49 19.84
C PRO A 38 42.93 19.52 20.91
N SER A 39 43.68 18.52 20.42
CA SER A 39 44.35 17.42 21.16
C SER A 39 45.28 17.83 22.32
N PRO A 40 45.70 16.85 23.15
CA PRO A 40 47.05 16.29 22.92
C PRO A 40 47.16 14.76 23.11
N ALA A 41 48.14 14.17 22.42
CA ALA A 41 48.61 12.79 22.60
C ALA A 41 49.48 12.64 23.87
N PRO A 42 49.73 11.40 24.33
CA PRO A 42 51.09 10.90 24.17
C PRO A 42 51.20 9.43 23.74
N GLN A 43 52.38 9.12 23.22
CA GLN A 43 52.85 7.88 22.61
C GLN A 43 52.89 6.70 23.59
N GLY A 44 52.59 5.49 23.08
CA GLY A 44 52.81 4.22 23.76
C GLY A 44 52.75 3.03 22.80
N THR A 45 53.92 2.47 22.51
CA THR A 45 54.20 1.07 22.11
C THR A 45 53.39 0.43 20.96
N VAL A 46 54.08 0.26 19.83
CA VAL A 46 53.74 -0.70 18.76
C VAL A 46 53.74 -2.13 19.32
N GLN A 47 52.56 -2.74 19.42
CA GLN A 47 52.38 -4.17 19.65
C GLN A 47 51.63 -4.74 18.44
N SER A 48 52.32 -5.59 17.67
CA SER A 48 51.80 -6.24 16.47
C SER A 48 50.64 -7.17 16.82
N ALA A 49 49.43 -6.83 16.37
CA ALA A 49 48.26 -7.69 16.47
C ALA A 49 48.16 -8.62 15.23
N PRO A 50 47.58 -9.83 15.36
CA PRO A 50 47.55 -10.83 14.30
C PRO A 50 46.64 -10.41 13.14
N ALA A 51 46.99 -10.84 11.93
CA ALA A 51 46.24 -10.57 10.70
C ALA A 51 44.74 -10.87 10.87
N ALA A 52 43.92 -9.83 10.73
CA ALA A 52 42.47 -9.94 10.63
C ALA A 52 42.12 -10.75 9.37
N ALA A 53 41.24 -11.74 9.54
CA ALA A 53 40.59 -12.43 8.44
C ALA A 53 39.92 -11.41 7.50
N PRO A 54 39.85 -11.69 6.18
CA PRO A 54 39.28 -10.74 5.23
C PRO A 54 37.83 -10.42 5.61
N ASP A 55 37.61 -9.13 5.85
CA ASP A 55 36.31 -8.53 6.13
C ASP A 55 35.34 -8.99 5.02
N ALA A 56 34.28 -9.68 5.42
CA ALA A 56 33.24 -10.07 4.49
C ALA A 56 32.68 -8.78 3.86
N ALA A 57 32.76 -8.68 2.53
CA ALA A 57 32.29 -7.51 1.80
C ALA A 57 30.85 -7.18 2.24
N PRO A 58 30.54 -5.89 2.53
CA PRO A 58 29.22 -5.51 3.00
C PRO A 58 28.17 -5.93 1.98
N THR A 59 27.25 -6.79 2.39
CA THR A 59 26.06 -7.16 1.62
C THR A 59 25.37 -5.88 1.17
N ALA A 60 25.24 -5.69 -0.15
CA ALA A 60 24.60 -4.52 -0.73
C ALA A 60 23.22 -4.33 -0.10
N ALA A 61 22.94 -3.11 0.36
CA ALA A 61 21.66 -2.78 0.99
C ALA A 61 20.49 -3.09 0.05
N PRO A 62 19.36 -3.60 0.59
CA PRO A 62 18.18 -3.88 -0.22
C PRO A 62 17.73 -2.59 -0.94
N THR A 63 17.30 -2.74 -2.19
CA THR A 63 16.69 -1.65 -2.97
C THR A 63 15.26 -2.06 -3.30
N ALA A 64 14.29 -1.23 -2.89
CA ALA A 64 12.88 -1.55 -3.07
C ALA A 64 12.55 -1.65 -4.57
N LYS A 65 11.65 -2.59 -4.91
CA LYS A 65 11.14 -2.78 -6.28
C LYS A 65 9.63 -2.97 -6.24
N VAL A 66 8.88 -1.96 -6.65
CA VAL A 66 7.42 -1.99 -6.64
C VAL A 66 6.89 -2.39 -8.01
N THR A 67 6.72 -3.69 -8.25
CA THR A 67 6.36 -4.17 -9.61
C THR A 67 4.88 -4.52 -9.81
N GLY A 68 4.06 -4.44 -8.76
CA GLY A 68 2.70 -4.99 -8.72
C GLY A 68 2.49 -5.78 -7.41
N PHE A 69 1.69 -6.84 -7.45
CA PHE A 69 1.40 -7.66 -6.27
C PHE A 69 1.37 -9.15 -6.60
N ARG A 70 2.09 -9.96 -5.78
CA ARG A 70 2.32 -11.39 -6.03
C ARG A 70 2.80 -11.59 -7.47
N SER A 71 2.26 -12.53 -8.25
CA SER A 71 2.69 -12.80 -9.63
C SER A 71 2.20 -11.76 -10.63
N ALA A 72 1.19 -10.94 -10.30
CA ALA A 72 0.70 -9.90 -11.19
C ALA A 72 1.65 -8.69 -11.21
N ARG A 73 1.96 -8.18 -12.40
CA ARG A 73 2.90 -7.08 -12.61
C ARG A 73 2.29 -5.95 -13.43
N PHE A 74 2.76 -4.73 -13.20
CA PHE A 74 2.35 -3.59 -14.00
C PHE A 74 2.60 -3.86 -15.48
N GLY A 75 1.69 -3.40 -16.35
CA GLY A 75 1.71 -3.68 -17.79
C GLY A 75 1.01 -4.99 -18.21
N MET A 76 0.60 -5.86 -17.28
CA MET A 76 -0.19 -7.06 -17.60
C MET A 76 -1.61 -6.71 -18.07
N SER A 77 -2.13 -7.45 -19.05
CA SER A 77 -3.52 -7.41 -19.50
C SER A 77 -4.48 -8.09 -18.50
N ALA A 78 -5.78 -7.89 -18.69
CA ALA A 78 -6.81 -8.56 -17.87
C ALA A 78 -6.65 -10.09 -17.78
N ASP A 79 -6.33 -10.74 -18.91
CA ASP A 79 -6.18 -12.20 -18.96
C ASP A 79 -4.91 -12.66 -18.24
N GLU A 80 -3.81 -11.92 -18.37
CA GLU A 80 -2.56 -12.20 -17.66
C GLU A 80 -2.72 -12.01 -16.15
N VAL A 81 -3.41 -10.97 -15.72
CA VAL A 81 -3.76 -10.75 -14.31
C VAL A 81 -4.68 -11.87 -13.79
N THR A 82 -5.67 -12.28 -14.58
CA THR A 82 -6.56 -13.39 -14.22
C THR A 82 -5.78 -14.69 -14.00
N LYS A 83 -4.84 -15.01 -14.90
CA LYS A 83 -3.94 -16.17 -14.74
C LYS A 83 -3.06 -16.05 -13.49
N ALA A 84 -2.54 -14.86 -13.20
CA ALA A 84 -1.75 -14.60 -12.00
C ALA A 84 -2.57 -14.83 -10.72
N ILE A 85 -3.80 -14.30 -10.66
CA ILE A 85 -4.73 -14.50 -9.53
C ILE A 85 -4.99 -15.99 -9.30
N THR A 86 -5.35 -16.74 -10.35
CA THR A 86 -5.61 -18.19 -10.23
C THR A 86 -4.38 -18.95 -9.76
N LYS A 87 -3.19 -18.58 -10.25
CA LYS A 87 -1.93 -19.19 -9.81
C LYS A 87 -1.65 -18.92 -8.33
N ASP A 88 -1.80 -17.68 -7.90
CA ASP A 88 -1.39 -17.21 -6.57
C ASP A 88 -2.36 -17.64 -5.48
N PHE A 89 -3.67 -17.55 -5.74
CA PHE A 89 -4.70 -17.75 -4.72
C PHE A 89 -5.55 -19.00 -4.91
N LYS A 90 -5.35 -19.75 -6.00
CA LYS A 90 -6.18 -20.92 -6.38
C LYS A 90 -7.67 -20.57 -6.53
N ILE A 91 -7.94 -19.32 -6.90
CA ILE A 91 -9.29 -18.81 -7.16
C ILE A 91 -9.63 -19.04 -8.64
N ALA A 92 -10.80 -19.62 -8.90
CA ALA A 92 -11.28 -19.85 -10.25
C ALA A 92 -11.70 -18.53 -10.92
N GLY A 93 -11.57 -18.43 -12.23
CA GLY A 93 -11.81 -17.17 -12.96
C GLY A 93 -13.22 -16.60 -12.80
N ASN A 94 -14.22 -17.45 -12.57
CA ASN A 94 -15.61 -17.07 -12.29
C ASN A 94 -15.81 -16.40 -10.93
N ASP A 95 -14.90 -16.62 -9.98
CA ASP A 95 -14.92 -15.99 -8.66
C ASP A 95 -14.17 -14.64 -8.65
N ILE A 96 -13.60 -14.25 -9.80
CA ILE A 96 -12.98 -12.94 -10.02
C ILE A 96 -14.06 -11.99 -10.52
N ARG A 97 -14.48 -11.07 -9.65
CA ARG A 97 -15.46 -10.04 -10.01
C ARG A 97 -14.81 -8.99 -10.88
N ARG A 98 -15.46 -8.61 -11.99
CA ARG A 98 -15.08 -7.47 -12.80
C ARG A 98 -15.97 -6.27 -12.48
N GLU A 99 -15.38 -5.10 -12.28
CA GLU A 99 -16.10 -3.86 -12.00
C GLU A 99 -15.51 -2.70 -12.78
N THR A 100 -16.36 -1.82 -13.30
CA THR A 100 -15.93 -0.63 -14.05
C THR A 100 -16.17 0.62 -13.19
N ASN A 101 -15.13 1.44 -13.02
CA ASN A 101 -15.30 2.79 -12.47
C ASN A 101 -15.71 3.72 -13.62
N ALA A 102 -16.95 4.21 -13.62
CA ALA A 102 -17.47 5.03 -14.72
C ALA A 102 -16.77 6.40 -14.82
N THR A 103 -16.31 6.95 -13.69
CA THR A 103 -15.65 8.26 -13.63
C THR A 103 -14.22 8.19 -14.15
N GLU A 104 -13.44 7.23 -13.64
CA GLU A 104 -12.04 7.02 -14.06
C GLU A 104 -11.92 6.24 -15.37
N ARG A 105 -13.01 5.58 -15.79
CA ARG A 105 -13.09 4.65 -16.92
C ARG A 105 -12.07 3.50 -16.85
N THR A 106 -11.76 3.09 -15.64
CA THR A 106 -10.88 1.96 -15.33
C THR A 106 -11.69 0.67 -15.13
N THR A 107 -11.02 -0.47 -15.26
CA THR A 107 -11.63 -1.79 -14.97
C THR A 107 -10.86 -2.48 -13.85
N SER A 108 -11.56 -2.90 -12.80
CA SER A 108 -11.00 -3.64 -11.68
C SER A 108 -11.32 -5.12 -11.79
N LEU A 109 -10.32 -5.97 -11.54
CA LEU A 109 -10.50 -7.39 -11.24
C LEU A 109 -10.37 -7.57 -9.73
N ILE A 110 -11.45 -7.99 -9.08
CA ILE A 110 -11.60 -7.99 -7.63
C ILE A 110 -11.71 -9.43 -7.13
N VAL A 111 -10.89 -9.78 -6.14
CA VAL A 111 -10.95 -11.07 -5.44
C VAL A 111 -10.95 -10.89 -3.93
N LYS A 112 -11.66 -11.77 -3.23
CA LYS A 112 -11.58 -11.89 -1.77
C LYS A 112 -10.59 -13.00 -1.41
N VAL A 113 -9.71 -12.75 -0.45
CA VAL A 113 -8.74 -13.72 0.07
C VAL A 113 -8.87 -13.76 1.58
N ASP A 114 -9.13 -14.94 2.15
CA ASP A 114 -9.52 -15.06 3.56
C ASP A 114 -8.38 -14.79 4.56
N ASP A 115 -7.14 -15.13 4.19
CA ASP A 115 -5.96 -14.87 5.01
C ASP A 115 -4.78 -14.43 4.14
N LEU A 116 -4.83 -13.19 3.66
CA LEU A 116 -3.76 -12.63 2.84
C LEU A 116 -2.52 -12.23 3.67
N GLN A 117 -2.77 -11.77 4.89
CA GLN A 117 -1.78 -11.36 5.87
C GLN A 117 -2.21 -11.93 7.22
N THR A 118 -1.39 -12.82 7.77
CA THR A 118 -1.72 -13.56 8.99
C THR A 118 -2.16 -12.61 10.11
N GLY A 119 -3.34 -12.86 10.65
CA GLY A 119 -3.93 -12.08 11.73
C GLY A 119 -4.69 -10.82 11.32
N ALA A 120 -4.64 -10.40 10.05
CA ALA A 120 -5.41 -9.26 9.54
C ALA A 120 -6.85 -9.64 9.11
N GLY A 121 -7.13 -10.94 8.98
CA GLY A 121 -8.40 -11.45 8.48
C GLY A 121 -8.57 -11.25 6.96
N PRO A 122 -9.81 -11.38 6.45
CA PRO A 122 -10.07 -11.39 5.02
C PRO A 122 -9.78 -10.04 4.37
N ALA A 123 -9.18 -10.09 3.19
CA ALA A 123 -8.87 -8.95 2.35
C ALA A 123 -9.67 -8.98 1.04
N ALA A 124 -9.94 -7.82 0.48
CA ALA A 124 -10.29 -7.68 -0.93
C ALA A 124 -9.09 -7.10 -1.69
N ILE A 125 -8.73 -7.71 -2.81
CA ILE A 125 -7.69 -7.22 -3.71
C ILE A 125 -8.36 -6.75 -4.98
N ALA A 126 -8.14 -5.51 -5.37
CA ALA A 126 -8.56 -4.94 -6.64
C ALA A 126 -7.33 -4.66 -7.53
N TYR A 127 -7.23 -5.38 -8.65
CA TYR A 127 -6.26 -5.14 -9.70
C TYR A 127 -6.88 -4.19 -10.73
N ILE A 128 -6.37 -2.97 -10.83
CA ILE A 128 -6.97 -1.88 -11.60
C ILE A 128 -6.25 -1.72 -12.94
N LEU A 129 -7.00 -1.94 -14.00
CA LEU A 129 -6.59 -1.77 -15.39
C LEU A 129 -6.91 -0.37 -15.87
N GLY A 130 -5.95 0.23 -16.57
CA GLY A 130 -6.01 1.61 -17.02
C GLY A 130 -7.03 1.84 -18.12
N HIS A 131 -7.53 3.07 -18.21
CA HIS A 131 -8.50 3.46 -19.23
C HIS A 131 -7.92 3.38 -20.64
N SER A 132 -6.73 3.95 -20.85
CA SER A 132 -6.10 4.06 -22.17
C SER A 132 -5.33 2.81 -22.56
N THR A 133 -4.56 2.23 -21.65
CA THR A 133 -3.72 1.06 -21.97
C THR A 133 -4.42 -0.27 -21.78
N GLN A 134 -5.50 -0.31 -20.99
CA GLN A 134 -6.13 -1.55 -20.52
C GLN A 134 -5.16 -2.50 -19.79
N LYS A 135 -4.05 -1.96 -19.28
CA LYS A 135 -3.03 -2.71 -18.53
C LYS A 135 -3.10 -2.40 -17.04
N LEU A 136 -2.62 -3.35 -16.23
CA LEU A 136 -2.50 -3.17 -14.78
C LEU A 136 -1.54 -2.02 -14.49
N PHE A 137 -2.03 -1.00 -13.79
CA PHE A 137 -1.21 0.14 -13.34
C PHE A 137 -1.31 0.37 -11.83
N GLN A 138 -2.29 -0.25 -11.17
CA GLN A 138 -2.50 -0.11 -9.73
C GLN A 138 -3.10 -1.37 -9.10
N VAL A 139 -2.69 -1.68 -7.87
CA VAL A 139 -3.30 -2.72 -7.04
C VAL A 139 -3.67 -2.12 -5.70
N ASN A 140 -4.93 -2.29 -5.29
CA ASN A 140 -5.41 -1.91 -3.96
C ASN A 140 -5.77 -3.17 -3.18
N ILE A 141 -5.35 -3.23 -1.93
CA ILE A 141 -5.66 -4.31 -1.00
C ILE A 141 -6.33 -3.68 0.21
N LEU A 142 -7.52 -4.16 0.56
CA LEU A 142 -8.34 -3.62 1.63
C LEU A 142 -8.65 -4.70 2.67
N TRP A 143 -8.33 -4.40 3.93
CA TRP A 143 -8.80 -5.13 5.11
C TRP A 143 -9.80 -4.27 5.90
N GLY A 144 -10.72 -4.91 6.60
CA GLY A 144 -11.76 -4.22 7.38
C GLY A 144 -12.80 -3.56 6.47
N GLY A 145 -13.34 -2.41 6.90
CA GLY A 145 -14.31 -1.67 6.10
C GLY A 145 -15.52 -2.53 5.67
N ALA A 146 -15.92 -2.40 4.41
CA ALA A 146 -16.97 -3.23 3.81
C ALA A 146 -16.57 -4.71 3.62
N VAL A 147 -15.28 -5.04 3.61
CA VAL A 147 -14.78 -6.42 3.43
C VAL A 147 -15.01 -7.25 4.69
N ASN A 148 -14.79 -6.62 5.85
CA ASN A 148 -15.04 -7.19 7.16
C ASN A 148 -15.44 -6.09 8.16
N PRO A 149 -16.74 -5.79 8.28
CA PRO A 149 -17.23 -4.75 9.21
C PRO A 149 -17.01 -5.08 10.69
N LYS A 150 -16.72 -6.35 11.02
CA LYS A 150 -16.52 -6.85 12.39
C LYS A 150 -15.06 -7.10 12.71
N ILE A 151 -14.14 -6.52 11.94
CA ILE A 151 -12.71 -6.68 12.18
C ILE A 151 -12.33 -6.14 13.57
N ASP A 152 -11.45 -6.84 14.26
CA ASP A 152 -10.86 -6.34 15.50
C ASP A 152 -9.93 -5.16 15.18
N PRO A 153 -10.20 -3.94 15.71
CA PRO A 153 -9.34 -2.78 15.47
C PRO A 153 -7.89 -3.00 15.91
N ASN A 154 -7.65 -3.76 16.97
CA ASN A 154 -6.29 -4.01 17.46
C ASN A 154 -5.51 -4.91 16.49
N ALA A 155 -6.16 -5.94 15.95
CA ALA A 155 -5.59 -6.80 14.92
C ALA A 155 -5.23 -6.00 13.67
N LEU A 156 -6.09 -5.05 13.28
CA LEU A 156 -5.86 -4.17 12.13
C LEU A 156 -4.66 -3.24 12.33
N VAL A 157 -4.52 -2.63 13.52
CA VAL A 157 -3.35 -1.82 13.89
C VAL A 157 -2.08 -2.68 13.94
N GLY A 158 -2.16 -3.91 14.46
CA GLY A 158 -1.06 -4.88 14.44
C GLY A 158 -0.59 -5.18 13.02
N ALA A 159 -1.52 -5.44 12.10
CA ALA A 159 -1.22 -5.66 10.69
C ALA A 159 -0.58 -4.42 10.03
N ALA A 160 -1.08 -3.22 10.34
CA ALA A 160 -0.53 -1.96 9.85
C ALA A 160 0.93 -1.77 10.29
N ASN A 161 1.23 -2.02 11.56
CA ASN A 161 2.58 -1.95 12.10
C ASN A 161 3.52 -2.98 11.48
N ALA A 162 3.07 -4.23 11.31
CA ALA A 162 3.84 -5.28 10.67
C ALA A 162 4.20 -4.93 9.21
N LEU A 163 3.23 -4.46 8.43
CA LEU A 163 3.43 -4.03 7.05
C LEU A 163 4.37 -2.81 6.96
N ARG A 164 4.19 -1.82 7.84
CA ARG A 164 5.09 -0.66 7.93
C ARG A 164 6.54 -1.10 8.15
N ASN A 165 6.78 -1.95 9.15
CA ASN A 165 8.12 -2.43 9.48
C ASN A 165 8.73 -3.20 8.31
N TYR A 166 7.94 -4.03 7.62
CA TYR A 166 8.37 -4.70 6.39
C TYR A 166 8.81 -3.68 5.33
N PHE A 167 8.00 -2.66 5.03
CA PHE A 167 8.32 -1.68 3.99
C PHE A 167 9.53 -0.81 4.32
N VAL A 168 9.70 -0.38 5.57
CA VAL A 168 10.87 0.38 6.02
C VAL A 168 12.17 -0.41 5.77
N ALA A 169 12.13 -1.74 5.90
CA ALA A 169 13.28 -2.60 5.67
C ALA A 169 13.61 -2.85 4.17
N GLN A 170 12.76 -2.43 3.23
CA GLN A 170 12.96 -2.74 1.80
C GLN A 170 13.89 -1.77 1.06
N GLY A 171 14.35 -0.68 1.69
CA GLY A 171 15.22 0.30 1.04
C GLY A 171 14.51 1.13 -0.03
N TYR A 172 13.36 1.71 0.34
CA TYR A 172 12.71 2.77 -0.44
C TYR A 172 13.55 4.05 -0.42
N ARG A 173 13.32 4.95 -1.38
CA ARG A 173 13.94 6.27 -1.37
C ARG A 173 13.52 7.03 -0.10
N GLN A 174 14.50 7.67 0.56
CA GLN A 174 14.24 8.51 1.73
C GLN A 174 13.45 9.77 1.36
N GLU A 175 13.72 10.31 0.17
CA GLU A 175 12.98 11.45 -0.37
C GLU A 175 11.50 11.11 -0.58
N GLY A 176 10.62 11.91 0.00
CA GLY A 176 9.17 11.73 -0.08
C GLY A 176 8.62 10.53 0.71
N MET A 177 9.45 9.87 1.52
CA MET A 177 8.99 8.83 2.44
C MET A 177 8.20 9.45 3.59
N LEU A 178 7.03 8.91 3.90
CA LEU A 178 6.22 9.33 5.05
C LEU A 178 5.93 8.13 5.95
N LEU A 179 6.00 8.34 7.26
CA LEU A 179 5.70 7.33 8.28
C LEU A 179 4.76 7.92 9.33
N ASN A 180 3.66 7.22 9.62
CA ASN A 180 2.67 7.59 10.63
C ASN A 180 2.18 9.06 10.54
N ALA A 181 1.99 9.58 9.33
CA ALA A 181 1.56 10.95 9.12
C ALA A 181 0.02 11.04 9.19
N PRO A 182 -0.58 11.82 10.10
CA PRO A 182 -2.03 12.03 10.12
C PRO A 182 -2.48 12.82 8.88
N VAL A 183 -3.72 12.57 8.44
CA VAL A 183 -4.38 13.26 7.33
C VAL A 183 -5.66 13.90 7.85
N GLY A 184 -5.89 15.17 7.47
CA GLY A 184 -7.10 15.90 7.82
C GLY A 184 -7.30 16.04 9.33
N ASP A 185 -8.47 15.62 9.81
CA ASP A 185 -8.88 15.65 11.22
C ASP A 185 -8.27 14.51 12.06
N GLY A 186 -7.42 13.67 11.47
CA GLY A 186 -6.79 12.52 12.13
C GLY A 186 -7.59 11.22 12.02
N SER A 187 -8.73 11.21 11.33
CA SER A 187 -9.50 9.98 11.03
C SER A 187 -8.79 9.04 10.04
N GLN A 188 -7.74 9.52 9.37
CA GLN A 188 -6.87 8.73 8.50
C GLN A 188 -5.40 9.00 8.82
N VAL A 189 -4.59 7.95 8.78
CA VAL A 189 -3.13 7.99 8.97
C VAL A 189 -2.47 7.34 7.76
N VAL A 190 -1.54 8.05 7.13
CA VAL A 190 -0.55 7.46 6.21
C VAL A 190 0.47 6.73 7.09
N VAL A 191 0.27 5.42 7.25
CA VAL A 191 1.15 4.56 8.05
C VAL A 191 2.52 4.44 7.38
N PHE A 192 2.53 4.31 6.05
CA PHE A 192 3.73 4.27 5.22
C PHE A 192 3.44 4.86 3.85
N ARG A 193 4.35 5.68 3.32
CA ARG A 193 4.44 6.03 1.89
C ARG A 193 5.90 5.93 1.50
N GLY A 194 6.19 5.26 0.40
CA GLY A 194 7.54 5.18 -0.15
C GLY A 194 7.52 5.01 -1.66
N THR A 195 8.58 5.45 -2.33
CA THR A 195 8.77 5.21 -3.77
C THR A 195 10.06 4.47 -4.05
N ASP A 196 10.04 3.59 -5.05
CA ASP A 196 11.24 2.93 -5.53
C ASP A 196 12.05 3.84 -6.48
N ALA A 197 13.17 3.33 -6.98
CA ALA A 197 14.05 4.07 -7.91
C ALA A 197 13.37 4.46 -9.23
N GLN A 198 12.26 3.80 -9.60
CA GLN A 198 11.48 4.11 -10.81
C GLN A 198 10.32 5.08 -10.52
N GLY A 199 10.17 5.54 -9.28
CA GLY A 199 9.08 6.44 -8.87
C GLY A 199 7.75 5.73 -8.60
N ARG A 200 7.72 4.40 -8.62
CA ARG A 200 6.52 3.61 -8.32
C ARG A 200 6.28 3.60 -6.82
N MET A 201 5.04 3.67 -6.39
CA MET A 201 4.67 3.95 -5.00
C MET A 201 4.08 2.74 -4.28
N SER A 202 4.47 2.56 -3.02
CA SER A 202 3.70 1.81 -2.03
C SER A 202 3.13 2.79 -1.01
N LEU A 203 1.81 2.71 -0.80
CA LEU A 203 1.08 3.56 0.14
C LEU A 203 0.23 2.69 1.05
N LEU A 204 0.42 2.81 2.36
CA LEU A 204 -0.34 2.13 3.39
C LEU A 204 -1.09 3.18 4.22
N THR A 205 -2.41 3.14 4.20
CA THR A 205 -3.28 4.05 4.95
C THR A 205 -4.16 3.26 5.92
N LEU A 206 -4.26 3.76 7.15
CA LEU A 206 -5.18 3.26 8.16
C LEU A 206 -6.26 4.33 8.37
N SER A 207 -7.52 3.95 8.17
CA SER A 207 -8.66 4.80 8.48
C SER A 207 -9.34 4.28 9.74
N VAL A 208 -9.44 5.13 10.75
CA VAL A 208 -10.16 4.88 11.99
C VAL A 208 -11.24 5.95 12.08
N PRO A 209 -12.45 5.67 11.58
CA PRO A 209 -13.55 6.62 11.62
C PRO A 209 -13.81 7.07 13.06
N PRO A 210 -14.27 8.32 13.26
CA PRO A 210 -14.63 8.79 14.58
C PRO A 210 -15.69 7.88 15.21
N LYS A 211 -15.74 7.87 16.54
CA LYS A 211 -16.80 7.15 17.26
C LYS A 211 -18.15 7.64 16.76
N PRO A 212 -19.14 6.74 16.66
CA PRO A 212 -20.49 7.13 16.27
C PRO A 212 -21.01 8.23 17.20
N SER A 213 -21.69 9.20 16.61
CA SER A 213 -22.52 10.19 17.28
C SER A 213 -23.97 9.97 16.84
N ASP A 214 -24.92 10.66 17.49
CA ASP A 214 -26.35 10.53 17.14
C ASP A 214 -26.63 10.80 15.65
N ASP A 215 -25.80 11.62 15.00
CA ASP A 215 -25.92 12.00 13.59
C ASP A 215 -25.03 11.21 12.63
N THR A 216 -24.11 10.36 13.11
CA THR A 216 -23.14 9.66 12.25
C THR A 216 -23.03 8.17 12.60
N PRO A 217 -23.46 7.27 11.69
CA PRO A 217 -23.29 5.83 11.89
C PRO A 217 -21.83 5.43 12.05
N ALA A 218 -21.56 4.45 12.90
CA ALA A 218 -20.23 3.88 13.04
C ALA A 218 -19.78 3.26 11.70
N LEU A 219 -18.75 3.84 11.10
CA LEU A 219 -18.06 3.21 9.97
C LEU A 219 -16.99 2.26 10.53
N PRO A 220 -16.88 1.04 9.99
CA PRO A 220 -15.84 0.11 10.42
C PRO A 220 -14.45 0.62 10.00
N PRO A 221 -13.42 0.43 10.84
CA PRO A 221 -12.06 0.82 10.49
C PRO A 221 -11.55 -0.02 9.31
N SER A 222 -10.59 0.54 8.57
CA SER A 222 -10.01 -0.12 7.40
C SER A 222 -8.52 0.16 7.26
N LEU A 223 -7.82 -0.81 6.67
CA LEU A 223 -6.43 -0.69 6.29
C LEU A 223 -6.35 -0.92 4.78
N GLN A 224 -5.76 0.03 4.07
CA GLN A 224 -5.57 -0.06 2.64
C GLN A 224 -4.09 0.00 2.28
N LEU A 225 -3.65 -0.97 1.48
CA LEU A 225 -2.34 -0.98 0.84
C LEU A 225 -2.51 -0.81 -0.66
N SER A 226 -1.87 0.21 -1.22
CA SER A 226 -1.87 0.52 -2.64
C SER A 226 -0.46 0.40 -3.22
N TYR A 227 -0.34 -0.31 -4.34
CA TYR A 227 0.84 -0.31 -5.21
C TYR A 227 0.49 0.42 -6.49
N ILE A 228 1.24 1.46 -6.85
CA ILE A 228 0.90 2.38 -7.94
C ILE A 228 2.09 2.54 -8.87
N GLU A 229 1.91 2.30 -10.17
CA GLU A 229 2.96 2.42 -11.18
C GLU A 229 3.38 3.89 -11.38
N LYS A 230 2.42 4.75 -11.71
CA LYS A 230 2.67 6.18 -11.98
C LYS A 230 1.78 7.04 -11.10
N PRO A 231 2.16 7.30 -9.83
CA PRO A 231 1.29 8.01 -8.88
C PRO A 231 0.92 9.44 -9.31
N ASN A 232 1.78 10.10 -10.10
CA ASN A 232 1.55 11.47 -10.58
C ASN A 232 0.91 11.50 -11.98
N GLU A 233 0.83 10.36 -12.66
CA GLU A 233 0.29 10.25 -14.01
C GLU A 233 -0.47 8.92 -14.17
N PRO A 234 -1.55 8.71 -13.41
CA PRO A 234 -2.31 7.47 -13.47
C PRO A 234 -3.03 7.33 -14.82
N ASP A 235 -3.20 6.09 -15.28
CA ASP A 235 -3.94 5.75 -16.50
C ASP A 235 -5.45 5.74 -16.25
N VAL A 236 -5.97 6.93 -15.97
CA VAL A 236 -7.39 7.21 -15.76
C VAL A 236 -7.87 8.24 -16.76
N PHE A 237 -9.17 8.28 -17.01
CA PHE A 237 -9.78 9.33 -17.80
C PHE A 237 -9.53 10.71 -17.16
N LYS A 238 -9.04 11.66 -17.98
CA LYS A 238 -8.79 13.05 -17.59
C LYS A 238 -9.70 13.97 -18.41
N ILE A 239 -10.20 15.01 -17.78
CA ILE A 239 -10.92 16.10 -18.46
C ILE A 239 -9.85 17.09 -18.94
N GLU A 240 -9.86 17.40 -20.23
CA GLU A 240 -8.93 18.36 -20.84
C GLU A 240 -9.24 19.80 -20.39
N LYS A 241 -8.23 20.68 -20.41
CA LYS A 241 -8.44 22.10 -20.12
C LYS A 241 -9.35 22.73 -21.18
N GLY A 242 -10.35 23.51 -20.76
CA GLY A 242 -11.26 24.24 -21.65
C GLY A 242 -12.67 23.66 -21.75
N PHE A 243 -12.99 22.66 -20.93
CA PHE A 243 -14.37 22.35 -20.52
C PHE A 243 -14.77 23.19 -19.29
#